data_AF-A0A350Q7J0-F1
#
_entry.id   AF-A0A350Q7J0-F1
#
_cell.length_a   1.000
_cell.length_b   1.000
_cell.length_c   1.000
_cell.angle_alpha   90.00
_cell.angle_beta   90.00
_cell.angle_gamma   90.00
#
_symmetry.space_group_name_H-M   'P 1'
#
loop_
_entity.id
_entity.type
_entity.pdbx_description
1 polymer ?
#
loop_
_entity_poly.entity_id
_entity_poly.type
_entity_poly.pdbx_seq_one_letter_code
_entity_poly.pdbx_strand_id
1 'polypeptide(L)'
;LTDVAHSLKMHGFENIIFIGDSGGNQGGQEAVAERLTAAWNGEAAVHHIGEYYRRPDGVPNVLRDEGVTRDGMPSDGLHDSPGITLNMMLDDINSVRWAERVEADQAVINGVSLADLERSLELARKISEVRAQWTSDIIREKIANR
;
A
#
# COMPACT_ATOMS: atom_id res chain seq x y z
N LEU A 1 6.49 17.93 1.65
CA LEU A 1 5.91 17.61 0.32
C LEU A 1 6.22 18.69 -0.70
N THR A 2 5.78 19.94 -0.49
CA THR A 2 6.00 21.05 -1.46
C THR A 2 7.47 21.29 -1.77
N ASP A 3 8.32 21.45 -0.75
CA ASP A 3 9.73 21.78 -0.97
C ASP A 3 10.48 20.68 -1.73
N VAL A 4 10.18 19.41 -1.43
CA VAL A 4 10.76 18.26 -2.12
C VAL A 4 10.30 18.21 -3.58
N ALA A 5 9.01 18.39 -3.85
CA ALA A 5 8.50 18.41 -5.22
C ALA A 5 9.04 19.59 -6.02
N HIS A 6 9.16 20.78 -5.41
CA HIS A 6 9.83 21.93 -6.02
C HIS A 6 11.30 21.61 -6.33
N SER A 7 12.03 21.02 -5.39
CA SER A 7 13.42 20.62 -5.61
C SER A 7 13.55 19.64 -6.77
N LEU A 8 12.69 18.62 -6.85
CA LEU A 8 12.67 17.68 -7.99
C LEU A 8 12.39 18.40 -9.31
N LYS A 9 11.40 19.30 -9.35
CA LYS A 9 11.13 20.11 -10.56
C LYS A 9 12.36 20.93 -10.97
N MET A 10 13.04 21.59 -10.03
CA MET A 10 14.24 22.40 -10.33
C MET A 10 15.41 21.56 -10.88
N HIS A 11 15.44 20.27 -10.59
CA HIS A 11 16.42 19.33 -11.16
C HIS A 11 15.94 18.67 -12.47
N GLY A 12 14.82 19.12 -13.06
CA GLY A 12 14.34 18.68 -14.36
C GLY A 12 13.40 17.48 -14.34
N PHE A 13 12.93 17.04 -13.16
CA PHE A 13 11.89 16.01 -13.09
C PHE A 13 10.53 16.60 -13.47
N GLU A 14 9.86 16.00 -14.47
CA GLU A 14 8.57 16.50 -14.95
C GLU A 14 7.36 15.72 -14.43
N ASN A 15 7.57 14.52 -13.89
CA ASN A 15 6.52 13.70 -13.28
C ASN A 15 6.98 13.29 -11.88
N ILE A 16 6.30 13.79 -10.86
CA ILE A 16 6.63 13.56 -9.45
C ILE A 16 5.49 12.77 -8.83
N ILE A 17 5.79 11.59 -8.27
CA ILE A 17 4.77 10.68 -7.77
C ILE A 17 4.73 10.72 -6.25
N PHE A 18 3.57 10.99 -5.67
CA PHE A 18 3.31 10.86 -4.24
C PHE A 18 2.56 9.57 -3.96
N ILE A 19 3.20 8.69 -3.19
CA ILE A 19 2.63 7.46 -2.65
C ILE A 19 2.75 7.56 -1.13
N GLY A 20 1.72 7.15 -0.40
CA GLY A 20 1.72 7.14 1.06
C GLY A 20 1.01 5.90 1.59
N ASP A 21 1.55 5.30 2.64
CA ASP A 21 1.07 4.06 3.27
C ASP A 21 0.18 4.29 4.51
N SER A 22 0.02 5.55 4.93
CA SER A 22 -0.81 5.94 6.06
C SER A 22 -2.02 6.76 5.63
N GLY A 23 -3.16 6.52 6.26
CA GLY A 23 -4.41 7.24 6.00
C GLY A 23 -4.28 8.75 6.23
N GLY A 24 -3.50 9.17 7.23
CA GLY A 24 -3.26 10.58 7.53
C GLY A 24 -2.49 11.34 6.44
N ASN A 25 -1.74 10.63 5.59
CA ASN A 25 -0.96 11.24 4.52
C ASN A 25 -1.83 11.64 3.31
N GLN A 26 -2.96 10.95 3.09
CA GLN A 26 -3.64 10.95 1.79
C GLN A 26 -4.14 12.33 1.39
N GLY A 27 -4.97 12.98 2.20
CA GLY A 27 -5.53 14.30 1.86
C GLY A 27 -4.47 15.39 1.73
N GLY A 28 -3.40 15.33 2.53
CA GLY A 28 -2.28 16.26 2.42
C GLY A 28 -1.46 16.07 1.16
N GLN A 29 -1.24 14.82 0.73
CA GLN A 29 -0.55 14.50 -0.53
C GLN A 29 -1.38 14.94 -1.74
N GLU A 30 -2.68 14.65 -1.76
CA GLU A 30 -3.61 15.06 -2.81
C GLU A 30 -3.63 16.60 -2.98
N ALA A 31 -3.87 17.33 -1.89
CA ALA A 31 -3.96 18.79 -1.93
C ALA A 31 -2.66 19.47 -2.40
N VAL A 32 -1.50 18.93 -2.01
CA VAL A 32 -0.20 19.45 -2.50
C VAL A 32 0.00 19.10 -3.97
N ALA A 33 -0.36 17.89 -4.39
CA ALA A 33 -0.21 17.47 -5.77
C ALA A 33 -1.03 18.35 -6.73
N GLU A 34 -2.32 18.55 -6.44
CA GLU A 34 -3.21 19.40 -7.23
C GLU A 34 -2.71 20.84 -7.33
N ARG A 35 -2.34 21.44 -6.18
CA ARG A 35 -1.85 22.82 -6.13
C ARG A 35 -0.60 23.02 -6.97
N LEU A 36 0.35 22.09 -6.91
CA LEU A 36 1.61 22.20 -7.65
C LEU A 36 1.43 21.95 -9.14
N THR A 37 0.67 20.92 -9.52
CA THR A 37 0.34 20.65 -10.92
C THR A 37 -0.34 21.86 -11.56
N ALA A 38 -1.31 22.47 -10.88
CA ALA A 38 -1.95 23.70 -11.37
C ALA A 38 -0.97 24.88 -11.48
N ALA A 39 -0.08 25.05 -10.49
CA ALA A 39 0.88 26.15 -10.47
C ALA A 39 1.97 26.06 -11.55
N TRP A 40 2.26 24.85 -12.06
CA TRP A 40 3.33 24.62 -13.03
C TRP A 40 2.86 24.63 -14.48
N ASN A 41 1.56 24.80 -14.75
CA ASN A 41 1.00 25.08 -16.08
C ASN A 41 1.54 24.19 -17.21
N GLY A 42 1.69 22.88 -16.93
CA GLY A 42 2.16 21.87 -17.88
C GLY A 42 3.68 21.66 -17.95
N GLU A 43 4.49 22.48 -17.28
CA GLU A 43 5.96 22.29 -17.22
C GLU A 43 6.35 21.02 -16.46
N ALA A 44 5.57 20.65 -15.44
CA ALA A 44 5.70 19.44 -14.65
C ALA A 44 4.35 19.13 -14.00
N ALA A 45 4.17 17.89 -13.53
CA ALA A 45 3.01 17.48 -12.74
C ALA A 45 3.43 16.67 -11.52
N VAL A 46 2.68 16.86 -10.43
CA VAL A 46 2.69 16.00 -9.25
C VAL A 46 1.45 15.13 -9.27
N HIS A 47 1.63 13.82 -9.13
CA HIS A 47 0.59 12.81 -9.18
C HIS A 47 0.47 12.15 -7.81
N HIS A 48 -0.66 12.32 -7.14
CA HIS A 48 -0.99 11.50 -5.97
C HIS A 48 -1.62 10.18 -6.39
N ILE A 49 -1.10 9.08 -5.85
CA ILE A 49 -1.57 7.70 -6.09
C ILE A 49 -2.18 7.18 -4.79
N GLY A 50 -3.39 7.66 -4.49
CA GLY A 50 -4.12 7.24 -3.28
C GLY A 50 -4.51 5.75 -3.32
N GLU A 51 -4.54 5.16 -4.51
CA GLU A 51 -4.87 3.77 -4.79
C GLU A 51 -3.82 2.77 -4.32
N TYR A 52 -2.62 3.25 -4.01
CA TYR A 52 -1.65 2.44 -3.27
C TYR A 52 -2.16 2.11 -1.86
N TYR A 53 -2.72 3.11 -1.16
CA TYR A 53 -3.25 2.97 0.19
C TYR A 53 -4.64 2.33 0.19
N ARG A 54 -5.53 2.82 -0.67
CA ARG A 54 -6.89 2.28 -0.83
C ARG A 54 -6.93 1.37 -2.05
N ARG A 55 -7.14 0.07 -1.85
CA ARG A 55 -7.36 -0.84 -2.97
C ARG A 55 -8.49 -0.29 -3.87
N PRO A 56 -8.26 -0.12 -5.18
CA PRO A 56 -9.30 0.22 -6.13
C PRO A 56 -10.47 -0.77 -6.14
N ASP A 57 -11.59 -0.33 -6.68
CA ASP A 57 -12.68 -1.25 -7.02
C ASP A 57 -12.28 -2.09 -8.25
N GLY A 58 -12.77 -3.33 -8.30
CA GLY A 58 -12.58 -4.21 -9.46
C GLY A 58 -11.19 -4.85 -9.61
N VAL A 59 -10.22 -4.53 -8.73
CA VAL A 59 -8.93 -5.26 -8.66
C VAL A 59 -8.99 -6.42 -7.67
N PRO A 60 -8.12 -7.45 -7.81
CA PRO A 60 -8.15 -8.61 -6.94
C PRO A 60 -8.01 -8.27 -5.45
N ASN A 61 -8.74 -9.01 -4.62
CA ASN A 61 -8.59 -9.00 -3.18
C ASN A 61 -8.03 -10.35 -2.75
N VAL A 62 -6.70 -10.52 -2.83
CA VAL A 62 -6.01 -11.80 -2.61
C VAL A 62 -6.56 -12.58 -1.41
N LEU A 63 -6.72 -11.92 -0.25
CA LEU A 63 -7.20 -12.60 0.95
C LEU A 63 -8.67 -13.04 0.87
N ARG A 64 -9.53 -12.35 0.11
CA ARG A 64 -10.91 -12.78 -0.11
C ARG A 64 -10.99 -13.84 -1.20
N ASP A 65 -10.23 -13.66 -2.27
CA ASP A 65 -10.21 -14.54 -3.43
C ASP A 65 -9.65 -15.93 -3.07
N GLU A 66 -8.67 -15.97 -2.16
CA GLU A 66 -8.08 -17.19 -1.59
C GLU A 66 -8.90 -17.76 -0.40
N GLY A 67 -10.05 -17.17 -0.08
CA GLY A 67 -10.94 -17.64 1.00
C GLY A 67 -10.42 -17.44 2.43
N VAL A 68 -9.33 -16.69 2.60
CA VAL A 68 -8.69 -16.42 3.91
C VAL A 68 -9.54 -15.48 4.77
N THR A 69 -10.16 -14.49 4.14
CA THR A 69 -11.04 -13.52 4.81
C THR A 69 -12.46 -13.63 4.28
N ARG A 70 -13.43 -13.42 5.16
CA ARG A 70 -14.87 -13.40 4.85
C ARG A 70 -15.60 -12.37 5.72
N ASP A 71 -16.85 -12.10 5.40
CA ASP A 71 -17.65 -11.16 6.18
C ASP A 71 -17.91 -11.72 7.58
N GLY A 72 -17.92 -10.85 8.59
CA GLY A 72 -18.16 -11.25 9.98
C GLY A 72 -17.00 -11.98 10.67
N MET A 73 -15.79 -11.93 10.12
CA MET A 73 -14.60 -12.41 10.85
C MET A 73 -14.35 -11.55 12.11
N PRO A 74 -13.72 -12.11 13.16
CA PRO A 74 -13.33 -11.36 14.34
C PRO A 74 -12.46 -10.15 14.00
N SER A 75 -12.49 -9.17 14.90
CA SER A 75 -11.57 -8.04 14.87
C SER A 75 -10.91 -7.93 16.23
N ASP A 76 -9.59 -7.82 16.23
CA ASP A 76 -8.80 -7.66 17.44
C ASP A 76 -8.82 -6.19 17.92
N GLY A 77 -9.46 -5.29 17.17
CA GLY A 77 -9.54 -3.86 17.49
C GLY A 77 -8.21 -3.11 17.33
N LEU A 78 -7.25 -3.70 16.62
CA LEU A 78 -5.93 -3.15 16.38
C LEU A 78 -5.86 -2.43 15.02
N HIS A 79 -4.87 -1.55 14.87
CA HIS A 79 -4.53 -0.94 13.58
C HIS A 79 -3.84 -1.95 12.62
N ASP A 80 -3.67 -3.20 13.02
CA ASP A 80 -3.09 -4.26 12.21
C ASP A 80 -4.19 -5.13 11.57
N SER A 81 -3.85 -5.80 10.47
CA SER A 81 -4.72 -6.74 9.78
C SER A 81 -3.88 -7.82 9.10
N PRO A 82 -4.46 -8.97 8.72
CA PRO A 82 -3.70 -10.03 8.06
C PRO A 82 -2.93 -9.53 6.84
N GLY A 83 -3.52 -8.64 6.03
CA GLY A 83 -2.84 -8.08 4.86
C GLY A 83 -1.63 -7.20 5.19
N ILE A 84 -1.65 -6.48 6.32
CA ILE A 84 -0.53 -5.65 6.78
C ILE A 84 0.57 -6.55 7.33
N THR A 85 0.23 -7.45 8.27
CA THR A 85 1.20 -8.38 8.86
C THR A 85 1.88 -9.24 7.79
N LEU A 86 1.12 -9.78 6.83
CA LEU A 86 1.67 -10.57 5.73
C LEU A 86 2.62 -9.74 4.86
N ASN A 87 2.26 -8.49 4.52
CA ASN A 87 3.14 -7.61 3.76
C ASN A 87 4.46 -7.32 4.50
N MET A 88 4.43 -7.18 5.83
CA MET A 88 5.64 -7.05 6.65
C MET A 88 6.47 -8.34 6.68
N MET A 89 5.82 -9.50 6.79
CA MET A 89 6.50 -10.81 6.77
C MET A 89 7.25 -11.07 5.46
N LEU A 90 6.80 -10.50 4.32
CA LEU A 90 7.50 -10.62 3.04
C LEU A 90 8.87 -9.92 3.05
N ASP A 91 8.99 -8.81 3.78
CA ASP A 91 10.24 -8.06 3.92
C ASP A 91 11.14 -8.71 4.98
N ASP A 92 10.60 -8.90 6.19
CA ASP A 92 11.29 -9.58 7.29
C ASP A 92 10.27 -10.19 8.26
N ILE A 93 10.31 -11.51 8.41
CA ILE A 93 9.44 -12.24 9.36
C ILE A 93 9.69 -11.86 10.83
N ASN A 94 10.88 -11.33 11.15
CA ASN A 94 11.21 -10.88 12.50
C ASN A 94 10.56 -9.53 12.82
N SER A 95 10.19 -8.73 11.81
CA SER A 95 9.47 -7.45 12.02
C SER A 95 8.11 -7.64 12.70
N VAL A 96 7.53 -8.83 12.57
CA VAL A 96 6.28 -9.22 13.24
C VAL A 96 6.50 -10.17 14.42
N ARG A 97 7.76 -10.52 14.75
CA ARG A 97 8.12 -11.50 15.79
C ARG A 97 7.46 -12.85 15.56
N TRP A 98 7.51 -13.34 14.32
CA TRP A 98 6.75 -14.52 13.89
C TRP A 98 7.04 -15.76 14.75
N ALA A 99 8.32 -16.06 15.02
CA ALA A 99 8.70 -17.24 15.79
C ALA A 99 8.14 -17.18 17.21
N GLU A 100 8.24 -16.02 17.88
CA GLU A 100 7.70 -15.85 19.24
C GLU A 100 6.17 -15.86 19.26
N ARG A 101 5.51 -15.34 18.23
CA ARG A 101 4.05 -15.46 18.08
C ARG A 101 3.64 -16.92 17.94
N VAL A 102 4.37 -17.74 17.19
CA VAL A 102 4.07 -19.18 17.06
C VAL A 102 4.29 -19.89 18.39
N GLU A 103 5.41 -19.63 19.08
CA GLU A 103 5.72 -20.22 20.39
C GLU A 103 4.65 -19.88 21.43
N ALA A 104 4.12 -18.66 21.39
CA ALA A 104 3.09 -18.19 22.32
C ALA A 104 1.65 -18.55 21.92
N ASP A 105 1.43 -19.25 20.80
CA ASP A 105 0.10 -19.47 20.19
C ASP A 105 -0.66 -18.15 19.90
N GLN A 106 0.09 -17.14 19.49
CA GLN A 106 -0.37 -15.78 19.14
C GLN A 106 -0.08 -15.42 17.68
N ALA A 107 0.26 -16.39 16.83
CA ALA A 107 0.41 -16.20 15.39
C ALA A 107 -0.96 -16.11 14.69
N VAL A 108 -1.79 -15.16 15.14
CA VAL A 108 -3.15 -14.92 14.66
C VAL A 108 -3.42 -13.43 14.65
N ILE A 109 -4.18 -12.94 13.66
CA ILE A 109 -4.68 -11.57 13.60
C ILE A 109 -6.06 -11.57 12.95
N ASN A 110 -7.04 -10.92 13.59
CA ASN A 110 -8.45 -10.87 13.15
C ASN A 110 -9.03 -12.26 12.82
N GLY A 111 -8.64 -13.27 13.61
CA GLY A 111 -9.01 -14.67 13.41
C GLY A 111 -8.34 -15.40 12.25
N VAL A 112 -7.36 -14.79 11.56
CA VAL A 112 -6.55 -15.43 10.51
C VAL A 112 -5.25 -15.93 11.12
N SER A 113 -5.00 -17.24 11.00
CA SER A 113 -3.73 -17.85 11.42
C SER A 113 -2.59 -17.49 10.46
N LEU A 114 -1.43 -17.20 11.04
CA LEU A 114 -0.15 -16.92 10.38
C LEU A 114 0.89 -18.00 10.71
N ALA A 115 0.49 -19.08 11.41
CA ALA A 115 1.40 -20.11 11.90
C ALA A 115 2.01 -20.96 10.78
N ASP A 116 1.32 -21.10 9.65
CA ASP A 116 1.88 -21.70 8.44
C ASP A 116 2.72 -20.65 7.70
N LEU A 117 4.05 -20.73 7.86
CA LEU A 117 4.97 -19.77 7.28
C LEU A 117 4.97 -19.79 5.76
N GLU A 118 4.95 -20.99 5.16
CA GLU A 118 5.00 -21.16 3.71
C GLU A 118 3.76 -20.52 3.08
N ARG A 119 2.57 -20.85 3.59
CA ARG A 119 1.32 -20.26 3.12
C ARG A 119 1.26 -18.75 3.36
N SER A 120 1.75 -18.29 4.51
CA SER A 120 1.80 -16.86 4.83
C SER A 120 2.67 -16.10 3.82
N LEU A 121 3.88 -16.60 3.52
CA LEU A 121 4.77 -15.96 2.55
C LEU A 121 4.24 -16.04 1.11
N GLU A 122 3.52 -17.11 0.75
CA GLU A 122 2.83 -17.21 -0.54
C GLU A 122 1.76 -16.12 -0.69
N LEU A 123 0.88 -15.97 0.31
CA LEU A 123 -0.16 -14.95 0.32
C LEU A 123 0.44 -13.54 0.31
N ALA A 124 1.50 -13.32 1.10
CA ALA A 124 2.19 -12.05 1.18
C ALA A 124 2.77 -11.62 -0.18
N ARG A 125 3.40 -12.55 -0.90
CA ARG A 125 3.92 -12.32 -2.25
C ARG A 125 2.79 -11.92 -3.21
N LYS A 126 1.69 -12.67 -3.23
CA LYS A 126 0.51 -12.35 -4.06
C LYS A 126 -0.06 -10.96 -3.75
N ILE A 127 -0.20 -10.61 -2.46
CA ILE A 127 -0.67 -9.26 -2.05
C ILE A 127 0.25 -8.17 -2.60
N SER A 128 1.56 -8.34 -2.41
CA SER A 128 2.56 -7.36 -2.86
C SER A 128 2.57 -7.22 -4.38
N GLU A 129 2.51 -8.33 -5.12
CA GLU A 129 2.51 -8.34 -6.59
C GLU A 129 1.28 -7.63 -7.16
N VAL A 130 0.08 -7.97 -6.67
CA VAL A 130 -1.16 -7.34 -7.16
C VAL A 130 -1.18 -5.85 -6.82
N ARG A 131 -0.72 -5.44 -5.61
CA ARG A 131 -0.62 -4.02 -5.23
C ARG A 131 0.37 -3.26 -6.08
N ALA A 132 1.56 -3.82 -6.30
CA ALA A 132 2.57 -3.21 -7.15
C ALA A 132 2.07 -3.05 -8.59
N GLN A 133 1.36 -4.06 -9.11
CA GLN A 133 0.79 -4.04 -10.45
C GLN A 133 -0.18 -2.86 -10.62
N TRP A 134 -1.28 -2.79 -9.84
CA TRP A 134 -2.26 -1.72 -10.01
C TRP A 134 -1.66 -0.33 -9.74
N THR A 135 -0.74 -0.22 -8.78
CA THR A 135 -0.10 1.05 -8.46
C THR A 135 0.74 1.53 -9.65
N SER A 136 1.51 0.63 -10.27
CA SER A 136 2.32 0.94 -11.44
C SER A 136 1.47 1.30 -12.66
N ASP A 137 0.32 0.65 -12.84
CA ASP A 137 -0.58 0.91 -13.96
C ASP A 137 -1.22 2.30 -13.84
N ILE A 138 -1.68 2.67 -12.64
CA ILE A 138 -2.23 4.00 -12.38
C ILE A 138 -1.18 5.09 -12.55
N ILE A 139 0.07 4.84 -12.14
CA ILE A 139 1.19 5.77 -12.40
C ILE A 139 1.38 5.99 -13.90
N ARG A 140 1.40 4.91 -14.70
CA ARG A 140 1.54 5.01 -16.16
C ARG A 140 0.37 5.78 -16.78
N GLU A 141 -0.85 5.51 -16.34
CA GLU A 141 -2.06 6.19 -16.81
C GLU A 141 -2.02 7.70 -16.53
N LYS A 142 -1.72 8.09 -15.28
CA LYS A 142 -1.65 9.51 -14.89
C LYS A 142 -0.53 10.26 -15.62
N ILE A 143 0.60 9.61 -15.88
CA ILE A 143 1.68 10.20 -16.69
C ILE A 143 1.24 10.38 -18.15
N ALA A 144 0.54 9.40 -18.72
CA ALA A 144 0.08 9.46 -20.11
C ALA A 144 -1.01 10.53 -20.36
N ASN A 145 -1.80 10.83 -19.32
CA ASN A 145 -2.89 11.82 -19.37
C ASN A 145 -2.47 13.23 -18.87
N ARG A 146 -1.17 13.51 -18.76
CA ARG A 146 -0.64 14.82 -18.33
C ARG A 146 -0.90 15.93 -19.35
#